data_AF-A0A5D0RJG3-F1
#
_entry.id   AF-A0A5D0RJG3-F1
#
_cell.length_a   1.000
_cell.length_b   1.000
_cell.length_c   1.000
_cell.angle_alpha   90.00
_cell.angle_beta   90.00
_cell.angle_gamma   90.00
#
_symmetry.space_group_name_H-M   'P 1'
#
loop_
_entity.id
_entity.type
_entity.pdbx_description
1 polymer ?
#
loop_
_entity_poly.entity_id
_entity_poly.type
_entity_poly.pdbx_seq_one_letter_code
_entity_poly.pdbx_strand_id
1 'polypeptide(L)'
;MLNLSPEISIKIAKLIPRLASPYESEVLATVEAIRRTLDRAELSLHDLAARLCAPEPVQIRAQPKPEPAPDHDADSLLAKAMWLRDHAQDDLTANQAAFVATAIRMLGAGQSLSVKQIGWLYGLCTMHGHEA
;
A
#
# COMPACT_ATOMS: atom_id res chain seq x y z
N MET A 1 -17.81 -9.57 3.65
CA MET A 1 -16.79 -10.55 3.25
C MET A 1 -16.41 -11.39 4.46
N LEU A 2 -16.79 -12.67 4.48
CA LEU A 2 -16.41 -13.58 5.57
C LEU A 2 -14.99 -14.08 5.27
N ASN A 3 -13.99 -13.48 5.92
CA ASN A 3 -12.63 -14.00 5.92
C ASN A 3 -12.64 -15.44 6.45
N LEU A 4 -11.72 -16.29 5.96
CA LEU A 4 -11.47 -17.58 6.62
C LEU A 4 -11.15 -17.28 8.09
N SER A 5 -11.71 -18.06 9.02
CA SER A 5 -11.32 -17.96 10.42
C SER A 5 -9.79 -18.07 10.50
N PRO A 6 -9.11 -17.21 11.29
CA PRO A 6 -7.65 -17.16 11.33
C PRO A 6 -7.03 -18.53 11.65
N GLU A 7 -7.70 -19.34 12.46
CA GLU A 7 -7.27 -20.69 12.79
C GLU A 7 -7.28 -21.65 11.59
N ILE A 8 -8.28 -21.53 10.72
CA ILE A 8 -8.41 -22.34 9.50
C ILE A 8 -7.34 -21.91 8.50
N SER A 9 -7.15 -20.60 8.32
CA SER A 9 -6.12 -20.05 7.43
C SER A 9 -4.73 -20.56 7.80
N ILE A 10 -4.37 -20.56 9.09
CA ILE A 10 -3.08 -21.07 9.57
C ILE A 10 -2.92 -22.57 9.28
N LYS A 11 -3.98 -23.37 9.47
CA LYS A 11 -3.95 -24.81 9.20
C LYS A 11 -3.79 -25.11 7.72
N ILE A 12 -4.56 -24.45 6.86
CA ILE A 12 -4.49 -24.59 5.40
C ILE A 12 -3.13 -24.15 4.88
N ALA A 13 -2.59 -23.03 5.36
CA ALA A 13 -1.26 -22.53 4.97
C ALA A 13 -0.13 -23.55 5.24
N LYS A 14 -0.26 -24.38 6.28
CA LYS A 14 0.70 -25.46 6.57
C LYS A 14 0.53 -26.70 5.70
N LEU A 15 -0.69 -26.95 5.19
CA LEU A 15 -1.01 -28.12 4.36
C LEU A 15 -0.70 -27.89 2.89
N ILE A 16 -0.89 -26.67 2.37
CA ILE A 16 -0.65 -26.33 0.96
C ILE A 16 0.75 -26.74 0.48
N PRO A 17 1.86 -26.47 1.21
CA PRO A 17 3.19 -26.88 0.77
C PRO A 17 3.37 -28.40 0.67
N ARG A 18 2.65 -29.19 1.47
CA ARG A 18 2.75 -30.66 1.47
C ARG A 18 2.14 -31.30 0.23
N LEU A 19 1.32 -30.55 -0.52
CA LEU A 19 0.84 -30.98 -1.83
C LEU A 19 1.97 -31.07 -2.87
N ALA A 20 3.11 -30.44 -2.62
CA ALA A 20 4.30 -30.56 -3.46
C ALA A 20 5.20 -31.77 -3.10
N SER A 21 4.74 -32.67 -2.21
CA SER A 21 5.48 -33.87 -1.85
C SER A 21 5.69 -34.79 -3.06
N PRO A 22 6.86 -35.46 -3.18
CA PRO A 22 7.10 -36.46 -4.23
C PRO A 22 6.33 -37.78 -3.99
N TYR A 23 5.72 -37.95 -2.81
CA TYR A 23 4.99 -39.16 -2.46
C TYR A 23 3.49 -38.96 -2.66
N GLU A 24 2.92 -39.70 -3.61
CA GLU A 24 1.48 -39.61 -3.94
C GLU A 24 0.58 -39.87 -2.72
N SER A 25 0.97 -40.80 -1.84
CA SER A 25 0.25 -41.07 -0.60
C SER A 25 0.22 -39.88 0.36
N GLU A 26 1.29 -39.07 0.39
CA GLU A 26 1.33 -37.85 1.20
C GLU A 26 0.46 -36.76 0.58
N VAL A 27 0.43 -36.64 -0.75
CA VAL A 27 -0.45 -35.70 -1.45
C VAL A 27 -1.91 -36.04 -1.16
N LEU A 28 -2.32 -37.30 -1.32
CA LEU A 28 -3.70 -37.75 -1.05
C LEU A 28 -4.09 -37.53 0.41
N ALA A 29 -3.22 -37.88 1.36
CA ALA A 29 -3.47 -37.63 2.79
C ALA A 29 -3.60 -36.14 3.10
N THR A 30 -2.81 -35.30 2.44
CA THR A 30 -2.85 -33.84 2.59
C THR A 30 -4.15 -33.26 2.02
N VAL A 31 -4.58 -33.70 0.83
CA VAL A 31 -5.87 -33.29 0.23
C VAL A 31 -7.03 -33.65 1.16
N GLU A 32 -7.02 -34.86 1.73
CA GLU A 32 -8.05 -35.28 2.67
C GLU A 32 -8.01 -34.49 3.98
N ALA A 33 -6.83 -34.13 4.47
CA ALA A 33 -6.68 -33.26 5.64
C ALA A 33 -7.22 -31.84 5.38
N ILE A 34 -7.00 -31.30 4.17
CA ILE A 34 -7.55 -30.01 3.74
C ILE A 34 -9.08 -30.09 3.72
N ARG A 35 -9.66 -31.11 3.07
CA ARG A 35 -11.12 -31.32 3.02
C ARG A 35 -11.72 -31.38 4.43
N ARG A 36 -11.18 -32.23 5.31
CA ARG A 36 -11.62 -32.33 6.71
C ARG A 36 -11.53 -31.00 7.48
N THR A 37 -10.54 -30.18 7.16
CA THR A 37 -10.36 -28.87 7.81
C THR A 37 -11.41 -27.86 7.35
N LEU A 38 -11.77 -27.87 6.06
CA LEU A 38 -12.81 -27.01 5.50
C LEU A 38 -14.21 -27.47 5.90
N ASP A 39 -14.49 -28.77 5.89
CA ASP A 39 -15.78 -29.35 6.28
C ASP A 39 -16.16 -28.99 7.72
N ARG A 40 -15.19 -28.93 8.64
CA ARG A 40 -15.41 -28.48 10.03
C ARG A 40 -15.91 -27.04 10.15
N ALA A 41 -15.76 -26.25 9.09
CA ALA A 41 -16.22 -24.88 9.00
C ALA A 41 -17.34 -24.71 7.98
N GLU A 42 -17.93 -25.82 7.52
CA GLU A 42 -18.99 -25.84 6.50
C GLU A 42 -18.55 -25.16 5.19
N LEU A 43 -17.27 -25.31 4.83
CA LEU A 43 -16.68 -24.76 3.61
C LEU A 43 -16.24 -25.87 2.66
N SER A 44 -16.24 -25.58 1.37
CA SER A 44 -15.73 -26.46 0.31
C SER A 44 -14.41 -25.97 -0.29
N LEU A 45 -13.77 -26.81 -1.11
CA LEU A 45 -12.61 -26.41 -1.91
C LEU A 45 -12.95 -25.29 -2.90
N HIS A 46 -14.20 -25.22 -3.38
CA HIS A 46 -14.66 -24.12 -4.23
C HIS A 46 -14.69 -22.80 -3.46
N ASP A 47 -15.13 -22.82 -2.20
CA ASP A 47 -15.11 -21.64 -1.34
C ASP A 47 -13.68 -21.17 -1.05
N LEU A 48 -12.75 -22.11 -0.84
CA LEU A 48 -11.34 -21.79 -0.68
C LEU A 48 -10.77 -21.12 -1.95
N ALA A 49 -11.04 -21.68 -3.13
CA ALA A 49 -10.60 -21.11 -4.40
C ALA A 49 -11.18 -19.71 -4.64
N ALA A 50 -12.49 -19.53 -4.43
CA ALA A 50 -13.16 -18.25 -4.58
C ALA A 50 -12.55 -17.17 -3.66
N ARG A 51 -12.12 -17.54 -2.46
CA ARG A 51 -11.50 -16.63 -1.49
C ARG A 51 -10.05 -16.30 -1.84
N LEU A 52 -9.28 -17.24 -2.40
CA LEU A 52 -7.92 -16.97 -2.89
C LEU A 52 -7.90 -16.05 -4.11
N CYS A 53 -8.92 -16.16 -4.96
CA CYS A 53 -9.08 -15.32 -6.14
C CYS A 53 -9.86 -14.03 -5.87
N ALA A 54 -10.36 -13.83 -4.64
CA ALA A 54 -11.03 -12.60 -4.29
C ALA A 54 -10.02 -11.44 -4.38
N PRO A 55 -10.34 -10.34 -5.07
CA PRO A 55 -9.48 -9.17 -5.06
C PRO A 55 -9.26 -8.76 -3.61
N GLU A 56 -7.99 -8.66 -3.22
CA GLU A 56 -7.61 -8.28 -1.87
C GLU A 56 -8.32 -6.95 -1.56
N PRO A 57 -9.18 -6.87 -0.52
CA PRO A 57 -9.77 -5.60 -0.15
C PRO A 57 -8.60 -4.70 0.16
N VAL A 58 -8.42 -3.66 -0.66
CA VAL A 58 -7.39 -2.64 -0.46
C VAL A 58 -7.47 -2.28 1.02
N GLN A 59 -6.51 -2.74 1.81
CA GLN A 59 -6.40 -2.32 3.18
C GLN A 59 -6.00 -0.86 3.05
N ILE A 60 -7.00 0.01 3.00
CA ILE A 60 -6.88 1.38 3.45
C ILE A 60 -6.49 1.17 4.90
N ARG A 61 -5.18 1.09 5.18
CA ARG A 61 -4.63 1.30 6.52
C ARG A 61 -5.46 2.45 7.05
N ALA A 62 -6.19 2.22 8.14
CA ALA A 62 -6.87 3.29 8.84
C ALA A 62 -5.77 4.34 9.08
N GLN A 63 -5.79 5.38 8.26
CA GLN A 63 -4.92 6.51 8.50
C GLN A 63 -5.35 6.97 9.88
N PRO A 64 -4.41 7.27 10.79
CA PRO A 64 -4.76 7.97 12.01
C PRO A 64 -5.68 9.12 11.58
N LYS A 65 -6.87 9.17 12.18
CA LYS A 65 -7.87 10.22 11.96
C LYS A 65 -7.08 11.52 11.78
N PRO A 66 -7.14 12.20 10.63
CA PRO A 66 -6.31 13.36 10.41
C PRO A 66 -6.62 14.32 11.55
N GLU A 67 -5.63 14.54 12.42
CA GLU A 67 -5.55 15.80 13.12
C GLU A 67 -5.71 16.88 12.05
N PRO A 68 -6.50 17.93 12.31
CA PRO A 68 -6.58 19.04 11.37
C PRO A 68 -5.15 19.47 11.07
N ALA A 69 -4.71 19.23 9.84
CA ALA A 69 -3.38 19.61 9.41
C ALA A 69 -3.24 21.10 9.69
N PRO A 70 -2.08 21.57 10.20
CA PRO A 70 -1.80 23.00 10.22
C PRO A 70 -2.06 23.52 8.81
N ASP A 71 -2.76 24.64 8.72
CA ASP A 71 -3.16 25.30 7.49
C ASP A 71 -1.89 25.64 6.69
N HIS A 72 -1.46 24.69 5.85
CA HIS A 72 -0.29 24.88 4.99
C HIS A 72 -0.77 25.69 3.81
N ASP A 73 -0.70 27.00 3.98
CA ASP A 73 -1.07 27.99 2.97
C ASP A 73 -0.47 27.60 1.61
N ALA A 74 -1.30 27.62 0.57
CA ALA A 74 -0.89 27.25 -0.78
C ALA A 74 0.31 28.08 -1.26
N ASP A 75 0.40 29.32 -0.79
CA ASP A 75 1.53 30.22 -1.02
C ASP A 75 2.83 29.71 -0.39
N SER A 76 2.77 29.11 0.81
CA SER A 76 3.93 28.50 1.47
C SER A 76 4.43 27.26 0.71
N LEU A 77 3.51 26.44 0.21
CA LEU A 77 3.85 25.26 -0.60
C LEU A 77 4.43 25.66 -1.96
N LEU A 78 3.90 26.71 -2.58
CA LEU A 78 4.40 27.23 -3.85
C LEU A 78 5.82 27.79 -3.69
N ALA A 79 6.07 28.56 -2.63
CA ALA A 79 7.39 29.08 -2.32
C ALA A 79 8.43 27.95 -2.17
N LYS A 80 8.08 26.86 -1.48
CA LYS A 80 8.95 25.69 -1.31
C LYS A 80 9.24 24.98 -2.63
N ALA A 81 8.24 24.80 -3.48
CA ALA A 81 8.43 24.17 -4.78
C ALA A 81 9.29 25.04 -5.71
N MET A 82 9.08 26.36 -5.70
CA MET A 82 9.92 27.31 -6.44
C MET A 82 11.37 27.30 -5.92
N TRP A 83 11.57 27.25 -4.61
CA TRP A 83 12.90 27.16 -4.03
C TRP A 83 13.65 25.92 -4.51
N LEU A 84 13.00 24.74 -4.51
CA LEU A 84 13.60 23.50 -5.01
C LEU A 84 14.00 23.59 -6.48
N ARG A 85 13.16 24.23 -7.31
CA ARG A 85 13.49 24.48 -8.72
C ARG A 85 14.70 25.40 -8.85
N ASP A 86 14.79 26.45 -8.04
CA ASP A 86 15.79 27.50 -8.24
C ASP A 86 17.15 27.19 -7.56
N HIS A 87 17.15 26.39 -6.48
CA HIS A 87 18.34 26.15 -5.65
C HIS A 87 18.81 24.69 -5.62
N ALA A 88 17.96 23.73 -6.01
CA ALA A 88 18.30 22.30 -5.98
C ALA A 88 18.18 21.63 -7.35
N GLN A 89 17.96 22.39 -8.44
CA GLN A 89 17.65 21.82 -9.76
C GLN A 89 18.65 20.78 -10.24
N ASP A 90 19.94 21.06 -10.03
CA ASP A 90 21.04 20.23 -10.51
C ASP A 90 21.23 18.96 -9.66
N ASP A 91 20.71 18.96 -8.43
CA ASP A 91 20.76 17.83 -7.49
C ASP A 91 19.46 16.99 -7.48
N LEU A 92 18.41 17.45 -8.18
CA LEU A 92 17.17 16.72 -8.31
C LEU A 92 17.30 15.62 -9.37
N THR A 93 16.88 14.42 -9.04
CA THR A 93 16.65 13.37 -10.04
C THR A 93 15.55 13.79 -11.02
N ALA A 94 15.55 13.22 -12.23
CA ALA A 94 14.55 13.52 -13.26
C ALA A 94 13.09 13.40 -12.74
N ASN A 95 12.82 12.42 -11.88
CA ASN A 95 11.50 12.23 -11.28
C ASN A 95 11.15 13.31 -10.26
N GLN A 96 12.12 13.78 -9.47
CA GLN A 96 11.91 14.86 -8.51
C GLN A 96 11.72 16.20 -9.21
N ALA A 97 12.52 16.50 -10.24
CA ALA A 97 12.34 17.69 -11.06
C ALA A 97 10.96 17.71 -11.75
N ALA A 98 10.51 16.58 -12.32
CA ALA A 98 9.20 16.46 -12.95
C ALA A 98 8.04 16.67 -11.95
N PHE A 99 8.18 16.15 -10.73
CA PHE A 99 7.22 16.41 -9.66
C PHE A 99 7.20 17.89 -9.27
N VAL A 100 8.35 18.52 -9.03
CA VAL A 100 8.44 19.92 -8.61
C VAL A 100 7.80 20.83 -9.66
N ALA A 101 8.08 20.59 -10.95
CA ALA A 101 7.43 21.31 -12.03
C ALA A 101 5.89 21.14 -12.04
N THR A 102 5.42 19.92 -11.76
CA THR A 102 3.98 19.63 -11.66
C THR A 102 3.35 20.32 -10.44
N ALA A 103 4.04 20.33 -9.31
CA ALA A 103 3.58 20.97 -8.08
C ALA A 103 3.46 22.49 -8.25
N ILE A 104 4.47 23.15 -8.83
CA ILE A 104 4.44 24.59 -9.16
C ILE A 104 3.23 24.90 -10.06
N ARG A 105 3.02 24.09 -11.10
CA ARG A 105 1.90 24.28 -12.04
C ARG A 105 0.54 24.15 -11.35
N MET A 106 0.37 23.15 -10.48
CA MET A 106 -0.90 22.92 -9.78
C MET A 106 -1.18 24.02 -8.75
N LEU A 107 -0.19 24.37 -7.93
CA LEU A 107 -0.33 25.40 -6.90
C LEU A 107 -0.54 26.79 -7.53
N GLY A 108 0.18 27.12 -8.62
CA GLY A 108 -0.03 28.37 -9.36
C GLY A 108 -1.40 28.46 -10.05
N ALA A 109 -2.06 27.33 -10.29
CA ALA A 109 -3.43 27.27 -10.78
C ALA A 109 -4.49 27.29 -9.65
N GLY A 110 -4.08 27.49 -8.40
CA GLY A 110 -4.96 27.47 -7.23
C GLY A 110 -5.45 26.07 -6.84
N GLN A 111 -4.83 25.01 -7.37
CA GLN A 111 -5.15 23.64 -6.99
C GLN A 111 -4.32 23.19 -5.78
N SER A 112 -4.94 22.44 -4.87
CA SER A 112 -4.26 21.89 -3.71
C SER A 112 -3.49 20.61 -4.06
N LEU A 113 -2.36 20.40 -3.40
CA LEU A 113 -1.65 19.13 -3.41
C LEU A 113 -2.31 18.14 -2.43
N SER A 114 -2.28 16.85 -2.76
CA SER A 114 -2.68 15.82 -1.80
C SER A 114 -1.72 15.76 -0.61
N VAL A 115 -2.19 15.29 0.53
CA VAL A 115 -1.39 15.13 1.77
C VAL A 115 -0.07 14.37 1.53
N LYS A 116 -0.10 13.34 0.67
CA LYS A 116 1.12 12.60 0.30
C LYS A 116 2.11 13.45 -0.48
N GLN A 117 1.62 14.26 -1.43
CA GLN A 117 2.45 15.14 -2.24
C GLN A 117 3.03 16.27 -1.39
N ILE A 118 2.26 16.80 -0.44
CA ILE A 118 2.74 17.77 0.55
C ILE A 118 3.89 17.17 1.38
N GLY A 119 3.68 15.98 1.96
CA GLY A 119 4.75 15.30 2.71
C GLY A 119 5.99 15.01 1.87
N TRP A 120 5.81 14.69 0.58
CA TRP A 120 6.93 14.47 -0.34
C TRP A 120 7.70 15.76 -0.65
N LEU A 121 6.99 16.87 -0.85
CA LEU A 121 7.58 18.20 -1.05
C LEU A 121 8.41 18.62 0.17
N TYR A 122 7.88 18.45 1.38
CA TYR A 122 8.63 18.70 2.62
C TYR A 122 9.87 17.81 2.73
N GLY A 123 9.75 16.51 2.42
CA GLY A 123 10.89 15.60 2.41
C GLY A 123 11.99 16.04 1.45
N LEU A 124 11.63 16.54 0.26
CA LEU A 124 12.60 17.12 -0.67
C LEU A 124 13.27 18.37 -0.10
N CYS A 125 12.51 19.31 0.47
CA CYS A 125 13.08 20.49 1.12
C CYS A 125 14.05 20.12 2.25
N THR A 126 13.70 19.14 3.09
CA THR A 126 14.58 18.67 4.16
C THR A 126 15.87 18.03 3.62
N MET A 127 15.77 17.23 2.55
CA MET A 127 16.95 16.59 1.94
C MET A 127 17.91 17.60 1.30
N HIS A 128 17.39 18.72 0.78
CA HIS A 128 18.19 19.75 0.11
C HIS A 128 18.48 20.97 1.01
N GLY A 129 18.12 20.94 2.29
CA GLY A 129 18.54 21.93 3.28
C GLY A 129 17.68 23.20 3.37
N HIS A 130 16.44 23.18 2.87
CA HIS A 130 15.50 24.30 3.05
C HIS A 130 14.68 24.13 4.33
N GLU A 131 15.17 24.68 5.44
CA GLU A 131 14.40 24.83 6.68
C GLU A 131 13.62 26.15 6.68
N ALA A 132 12.40 26.07 7.24
CA ALA A 132 11.33 27.07 7.36
C ALA A 132 10.37 27.20 6.18
#